data_AF-A0A0B7BQT9-F1
#
_entry.id   AF-A0A0B7BQT9-F1
#
_cell.length_a   1.000
_cell.length_b   1.000
_cell.length_c   1.000
_cell.angle_alpha   90.00
_cell.angle_beta   90.00
_cell.angle_gamma   90.00
#
_symmetry.space_group_name_H-M   'P 1'
#
loop_
_entity.id
_entity.type
_entity.pdbx_description
1 polymer ?
#
loop_
_entity_poly.entity_id
_entity_poly.type
_entity_poly.pdbx_seq_one_letter_code
_entity_poly.pdbx_strand_id
1 'polypeptide(L)' 'QSIEWNSSLYINFVDYEKTFDSLNRETLWKLLWHYGIPQKLTNLIKKMYEETMGRVLHEGKLTGI' A
#
# COMPACT_ATOMS: atom_id res chain seq x y z
N GLN A 1 -8.11 5.31 -13.86
CA GLN A 1 -9.40 4.62 -13.63
C GLN A 1 -9.30 3.25 -14.26
N SER A 2 -9.31 2.19 -13.44
CA SER A 2 -9.30 0.81 -13.96
C SER A 2 -10.73 0.40 -14.32
N ILE A 3 -10.87 -0.31 -15.44
CA ILE A 3 -12.16 -0.79 -15.94
C ILE A 3 -12.19 -2.28 -15.69
N GLU A 4 -13.15 -2.75 -14.89
CA GLU A 4 -13.41 -4.17 -14.69
C GLU A 4 -14.88 -4.41 -15.06
N TRP A 5 -15.16 -5.41 -15.92
CA TRP A 5 -16.53 -5.77 -16.35
C TRP A 5 -17.38 -4.61 -16.91
N ASN A 6 -16.78 -3.72 -17.69
CA ASN A 6 -17.45 -2.57 -18.33
C ASN A 6 -18.11 -1.58 -17.33
N SER A 7 -17.66 -1.58 -16.08
CA SER A 7 -18.08 -0.63 -15.05
C SER A 7 -16.87 0.11 -14.49
N SER A 8 -17.10 1.35 -14.04
CA SER A 8 -16.04 2.16 -13.44
C SER A 8 -15.73 1.64 -12.04
N LEU A 9 -14.53 1.08 -11.86
CA LEU A 9 -14.09 0.56 -10.57
C LEU A 9 -13.55 1.73 -9.71
N TYR A 10 -14.33 2.15 -8.72
CA TYR A 10 -13.88 3.08 -7.68
C TYR A 10 -13.25 2.28 -6.54
N ILE A 11 -11.92 2.16 -6.54
CA ILE A 11 -11.19 1.61 -5.41
C ILE A 11 -11.00 2.74 -4.40
N ASN A 12 -11.79 2.75 -3.33
CA ASN A 12 -11.50 3.58 -2.15
C ASN A 12 -10.40 2.89 -1.34
N PHE A 13 -9.18 3.43 -1.39
CA PHE A 13 -8.15 3.09 -0.41
C PHE A 13 -8.48 3.83 0.88
N VAL A 14 -8.93 3.09 1.91
CA VAL A 14 -9.06 3.65 3.26
C VAL A 14 -7.67 3.64 3.87
N ASP A 15 -7.05 4.83 3.88
CA ASP A 15 -5.76 5.03 4.52
C ASP A 15 -5.96 5.15 6.04
N TYR A 16 -5.72 4.05 6.75
CA TYR A 16 -5.57 4.10 8.20
C TYR A 16 -4.09 4.23 8.57
N GLU A 17 -3.45 5.28 8.05
CA GLU A 17 -2.03 5.64 8.17
C GLU A 17 -1.42 5.19 9.52
N LYS A 18 -2.06 5.54 10.64
CA LYS A 18 -1.55 5.19 11.98
C LYS A 18 -1.69 3.73 12.40
N THR A 19 -2.71 3.00 11.94
CA THR A 19 -2.90 1.61 12.37
C THR A 19 -2.06 0.64 11.55
N PHE A 20 -1.82 0.92 10.26
CA PHE A 20 -1.02 0.03 9.43
C PHE A 20 0.47 0.05 9.79
N ASP A 21 1.00 1.19 10.24
CA ASP A 21 2.37 1.27 10.76
C ASP A 21 2.56 0.50 12.08
N SER A 22 1.51 0.41 12.90
CA SER A 22 1.52 -0.34 14.16
C SER A 22 1.22 -1.82 14.01
N LEU A 23 0.64 -2.22 12.87
CA LEU A 23 0.35 -3.62 12.57
C LEU A 23 1.64 -4.36 12.23
N ASN A 24 1.83 -5.51 12.87
CA ASN A 24 2.94 -6.39 12.52
C ASN A 24 2.80 -6.83 11.05
N ARG A 25 3.79 -6.46 10.22
CA ARG A 25 3.82 -6.75 8.78
C ARG A 25 3.66 -8.25 8.46
N GLU A 26 4.21 -9.13 9.29
CA GLU A 26 4.05 -10.58 9.14
C GLU A 26 2.60 -11.02 9.35
N THR A 27 1.91 -10.40 10.31
CA THR A 27 0.48 -10.64 10.57
C THR A 27 -0.37 -10.15 9.41
N LEU A 28 -0.03 -8.99 8.84
CA LEU A 28 -0.70 -8.45 7.64
C LEU A 28 -0.57 -9.40 6.44
N TRP A 29 0.62 -9.95 6.18
CA TRP A 29 0.81 -10.90 5.07
C TRP A 29 0.03 -12.20 5.26
N LYS A 30 -0.02 -12.72 6.49
CA LYS A 30 -0.83 -13.90 6.83
C LYS A 30 -2.33 -13.62 6.62
N LEU A 31 -2.79 -12.44 7.01
CA LEU A 31 -4.19 -12.03 6.87
C LEU A 31 -4.58 -11.92 5.39
N LEU A 32 -3.77 -11.24 4.57
CA LEU A 32 -4.02 -11.10 3.14
C LEU A 32 -4.03 -12.47 2.43
N TRP A 33 -3.13 -13.38 2.81
CA TRP A 33 -3.16 -14.75 2.32
C TRP A 33 -4.44 -15.49 2.73
N HIS A 34 -4.84 -15.37 4.00
CA HIS A 34 -6.04 -16.02 4.52
C HIS A 34 -7.32 -15.59 3.79
N TYR A 35 -7.43 -14.30 3.44
CA TYR A 35 -8.55 -13.78 2.66
C TYR A 35 -8.44 -14.06 1.15
N GLY A 36 -7.44 -14.83 0.71
CA GLY A 36 -7.29 -15.22 -0.70
C GLY A 36 -6.86 -14.08 -1.62
N ILE A 37 -6.24 -13.03 -1.06
CA ILE A 37 -5.75 -11.91 -1.87
C ILE A 37 -4.63 -12.41 -2.79
N PRO A 38 -4.71 -12.16 -4.11
CA PRO A 38 -3.71 -12.65 -5.05
C PRO A 38 -2.31 -12.17 -4.71
N GLN A 39 -1.34 -13.06 -4.84
CA GLN A 39 0.06 -12.79 -4.48
C GLN A 39 0.65 -11.60 -5.27
N LYS A 40 0.18 -11.37 -6.50
CA LYS A 40 0.55 -10.18 -7.30
C LYS A 40 0.17 -8.87 -6.59
N LEU A 41 -1.01 -8.81 -5.96
CA LEU A 41 -1.48 -7.63 -5.23
C LEU A 41 -0.73 -7.49 -3.89
N THR A 42 -0.56 -8.59 -3.17
CA THR A 42 0.22 -8.62 -1.92
C THR A 42 1.68 -8.17 -2.14
N ASN A 43 2.29 -8.56 -3.25
CA ASN A 43 3.65 -8.13 -3.63
C ASN A 43 3.70 -6.64 -4.00
N LEU A 44 2.66 -6.09 -4.64
CA LEU A 44 2.57 -4.65 -4.92
C LEU A 44 2.49 -3.86 -3.61
N ILE A 45 1.64 -4.30 -2.67
CA ILE A 45 1.52 -3.68 -1.35
C ILE A 45 2.85 -3.73 -0.60
N LYS A 46 3.54 -4.88 -0.58
CA LYS A 46 4.89 -5.01 0.02
C LYS A 46 5.88 -4.01 -0.56
N LYS A 47 5.94 -3.90 -1.89
CA LYS A 47 6.79 -2.92 -2.56
C LYS A 47 6.44 -1.49 -2.20
N MET A 48 5.16 -1.15 -2.05
CA MET A 48 4.77 0.19 -1.59
C MET A 48 5.33 0.49 -0.20
N TYR A 49 5.35 -0.47 0.73
CA TYR A 49 5.96 -0.30 2.06
C TYR A 49 7.51 -0.31 2.07
N GLU A 50 8.15 -0.97 1.10
CA GLU A 50 9.61 -1.05 0.97
C GLU A 50 10.22 0.12 0.17
N GLU A 51 9.49 0.60 -0.84
CA GLU A 51 9.93 1.63 -1.79
C GLU A 51 9.42 3.04 -1.45
N THR A 52 8.56 3.21 -0.42
CA THR A 52 8.23 4.54 0.12
C THR A 52 9.39 5.09 0.96
N MET A 53 10.48 5.46 0.29
CA MET A 53 11.32 6.54 0.79
C MET A 53 10.55 7.83 0.55
N GLY A 54 9.76 8.25 1.55
CA GLY A 54 9.21 9.60 1.54
C GLY A 54 10.38 10.57 1.39
N ARG A 55 10.45 11.26 0.25
CA ARG A 55 11.42 12.31 0.02
C ARG A 55 10.67 13.61 0.15
N VAL A 56 10.97 14.33 1.23
CA VAL A 56 10.42 15.66 1.46
C VAL A 56 11.34 16.66 0.78
N LEU A 57 10.78 17.46 -0.12
CA LEU A 57 11.48 18.60 -0.70
C LEU A 57 11.32 19.78 0.27
N HIS A 58 12.39 20.13 0.99
CA HIS A 58 12.43 21.33 1.83
C HIS A 58 13.42 22.32 1.22
N GLU A 59 12.92 23.50 0.85
CA GLU A 59 13.73 24.60 0.28
C GLU A 59 14.61 24.18 -0.93
N GLY A 60 14.06 23.34 -1.81
CA GLY A 60 14.75 22.86 -3.01
C GLY A 60 15.75 21.73 -2.77
N LYS A 61 15.88 21.24 -1.53
CA LYS A 61 16.70 20.09 -1.18
C LYS A 61 15.82 18.88 -0.89
N LEU A 62 16.09 17.76 -1.57
CA LEU A 62 15.46 16.49 -1.25
C LEU A 62 16.07 15.96 0.04
N THR A 63 15.22 15.74 1.04
CA THR A 63 15.57 15.09 2.30
C THR A 63 14.78 13.80 2.42
N GLY A 64 15.45 12.70 2.75
CA GLY A 64 14.75 11.47 3.13
C GLY A 64 14.17 11.64 4.53
N ILE A 65 12.98 11.08 4.76
CA ILE A 65 12.46 10.87 6.12
C ILE A 65 13.35 9.86 6.84
#